data_AF-A0A544ZC60-F1
#
_entry.id   AF-A0A544ZC60-F1
#
_cell.length_a   1.000
_cell.length_b   1.000
_cell.length_c   1.000
_cell.angle_alpha   90.00
_cell.angle_beta   90.00
_cell.angle_gamma   90.00
#
_symmetry.space_group_name_H-M   'P 1'
#
loop_
_entity.id
_entity.type
_entity.pdbx_description
1 polymer ?
#
loop_
_entity_poly.entity_id
_entity_poly.type
_entity_poly.pdbx_seq_one_letter_code
_entity_poly.pdbx_strand_id
1 'polypeptide(L)'
;METAAYYVVCEATTNVIKHSGAGRARIVVAPLAADGLRVAVTDEGAGFAPATTGSGLAGLRDRVEAVGGRLEISSSLGVGTTVVASFPTSVMEDATTA
;
A
#
# COMPACT_ATOMS: atom_id res chain seq x y z
N MET A 1 11.42 7.96 0.88
CA MET A 1 10.65 6.72 1.16
C MET A 1 9.50 7.00 2.13
N GLU A 2 9.81 7.69 3.22
CA GLU A 2 8.95 8.03 4.35
C GLU A 2 7.63 8.68 3.91
N THR A 3 7.69 9.65 3.00
CA THR A 3 6.50 10.32 2.47
C THR A 3 5.57 9.35 1.73
N ALA A 4 6.12 8.44 0.93
CA ALA A 4 5.32 7.44 0.22
C ALA A 4 4.67 6.44 1.20
N ALA A 5 5.43 5.96 2.19
CA ALA A 5 4.91 5.10 3.26
C ALA A 5 3.80 5.80 4.07
N TYR A 6 3.97 7.08 4.40
CA TYR A 6 2.95 7.91 5.06
C TYR A 6 1.67 7.98 4.22
N TYR A 7 1.78 8.29 2.91
CA TYR A 7 0.61 8.33 2.03
C TYR A 7 -0.09 6.97 1.91
N VAL A 8 0.64 5.85 1.91
CA VAL A 8 0.04 4.52 1.91
C VAL A 8 -0.84 4.31 3.14
N VAL A 9 -0.32 4.65 4.32
CA VAL A 9 -1.09 4.52 5.57
C VAL A 9 -2.31 5.44 5.55
N CYS A 10 -2.14 6.71 5.19
CA CYS A 10 -3.23 7.68 5.18
C CYS A 10 -4.35 7.32 4.19
N GLU A 11 -4.00 6.99 2.95
CA GLU A 11 -4.98 6.68 1.91
C GLU A 11 -5.70 5.36 2.23
N ALA A 12 -4.96 4.32 2.61
CA ALA A 12 -5.57 3.04 2.98
C ALA A 12 -6.49 3.19 4.20
N THR A 13 -6.08 3.92 5.24
CA THR A 13 -6.92 4.19 6.42
C THR A 13 -8.16 5.01 6.05
N THR A 14 -8.02 5.99 5.15
CA THR A 14 -9.16 6.78 4.65
C THR A 14 -10.16 5.89 3.91
N ASN A 15 -9.67 4.94 3.10
CA ASN A 15 -10.53 3.99 2.41
C ASN A 15 -11.26 3.06 3.39
N VAL A 16 -10.59 2.61 4.46
CA VAL A 16 -11.27 1.86 5.52
C VAL A 16 -12.39 2.69 6.14
N ILE A 17 -12.10 3.91 6.58
CA ILE A 17 -13.07 4.79 7.25
C ILE A 17 -14.29 5.07 6.35
N LYS A 18 -14.06 5.31 5.05
CA LYS A 18 -15.13 5.70 4.13
C LYS A 18 -15.91 4.54 3.54
N HIS A 19 -15.29 3.37 3.37
CA HIS A 19 -15.83 2.33 2.48
C HIS A 19 -15.93 0.95 3.11
N SER A 20 -15.09 0.62 4.10
CA SER A 20 -14.99 -0.75 4.62
C SER A 20 -16.18 -1.13 5.49
N GLY A 21 -16.64 -0.24 6.37
CA GLY A 21 -17.62 -0.59 7.41
C GLY A 21 -17.06 -1.53 8.49
N ALA A 22 -15.76 -1.87 8.48
CA ALA A 22 -15.12 -2.63 9.54
C ALA A 22 -15.01 -1.82 10.84
N GLY A 23 -15.12 -2.51 11.99
CA GLY A 23 -14.88 -1.92 13.30
C GLY A 23 -13.41 -1.73 13.66
N ARG A 24 -12.48 -2.24 12.83
CA ARG A 24 -11.04 -2.17 13.06
C ARG A 24 -10.25 -2.21 11.75
N ALA A 25 -9.08 -1.57 11.79
CA ALA A 25 -8.01 -1.76 10.81
C ALA A 25 -6.73 -2.19 11.53
N ARG A 26 -5.91 -3.00 10.88
CA ARG A 26 -4.58 -3.39 11.34
C ARG A 26 -3.55 -2.73 10.44
N ILE A 27 -2.61 -2.01 11.04
CA ILE A 27 -1.44 -1.43 10.37
C ILE A 27 -0.21 -2.18 10.86
N VAL A 28 0.60 -2.71 9.95
CA VAL A 28 1.87 -3.37 10.25
C VAL A 28 2.98 -2.67 9.48
N VAL A 29 4.04 -2.30 10.19
CA VAL A 29 5.28 -1.78 9.63
C VAL A 29 6.39 -2.73 10.06
N ALA A 30 7.09 -3.32 9.09
CA ALA A 30 8.09 -4.36 9.34
C ALA A 30 9.26 -4.24 8.36
N PRO A 31 10.48 -4.65 8.76
CA PRO A 31 11.60 -4.75 7.83
C PRO A 31 11.37 -5.85 6.77
N LEU A 32 11.93 -5.66 5.58
CA LEU A 32 12.08 -6.68 4.54
C LEU A 32 13.43 -7.39 4.70
N ALA A 33 13.47 -8.68 4.36
CA ALA A 33 14.66 -9.52 4.55
C ALA A 33 15.91 -9.09 3.75
N ALA A 34 15.74 -8.32 2.68
CA ALA A 34 16.80 -7.88 1.77
C ALA A 34 17.06 -6.37 1.86
N ASP A 35 17.04 -5.81 3.07
CA ASP A 35 17.09 -4.37 3.33
C ASP A 35 15.90 -3.61 2.69
N GLY A 36 14.88 -3.36 3.50
CA GLY A 36 13.73 -2.56 3.07
C GLY A 36 12.65 -2.43 4.14
N LEU A 37 11.57 -1.75 3.77
CA LEU A 37 10.40 -1.51 4.59
C LEU A 37 9.16 -2.12 3.95
N ARG A 38 8.37 -2.87 4.71
CA ARG A 38 7.03 -3.29 4.34
C ARG A 38 6.00 -2.60 5.23
N VAL A 39 5.01 -1.98 4.59
CA VAL A 39 3.84 -1.39 5.24
C VAL A 39 2.61 -2.16 4.75
N ALA A 40 1.79 -2.65 5.67
CA ALA A 40 0.55 -3.32 5.36
C ALA A 40 -0.61 -2.70 6.14
N VAL A 41 -1.72 -2.42 5.45
CA VAL A 41 -2.99 -1.98 6.05
C VAL A 41 -4.06 -3.00 5.66
N THR A 42 -4.70 -3.59 6.65
CA THR A 42 -5.73 -4.62 6.47
C THR A 42 -6.98 -4.29 7.26
N ASP A 43 -8.14 -4.46 6.64
CA ASP A 43 -9.44 -4.47 7.29
C ASP A 43 -10.25 -5.72 6.91
N GLU A 44 -11.25 -6.04 7.72
CA GLU A 44 -12.14 -7.19 7.55
C GLU A 44 -13.57 -6.73 7.19
N GLY A 45 -13.69 -5.65 6.41
CA GLY A 45 -14.97 -5.06 6.05
C GLY A 45 -15.54 -5.56 4.74
N ALA A 46 -16.32 -4.68 4.08
CA ALA A 46 -17.08 -5.00 2.88
C ALA A 46 -16.19 -5.42 1.69
N GLY A 47 -14.93 -4.97 1.64
CA GLY A 47 -14.06 -5.16 0.48
C GLY A 47 -14.64 -4.57 -0.81
N PHE A 48 -13.98 -4.82 -1.93
CA PHE A 48 -14.42 -4.37 -3.25
C PHE A 48 -13.93 -5.31 -4.36
N ALA A 49 -14.56 -5.21 -5.54
CA ALA A 49 -14.11 -5.92 -6.72
C ALA A 49 -12.85 -5.25 -7.30
N PRO A 50 -11.72 -5.95 -7.53
CA PRO A 50 -10.47 -5.33 -7.97
C PRO A 50 -10.57 -4.46 -9.22
N ALA A 51 -11.53 -4.73 -10.12
CA ALA A 51 -11.79 -3.92 -11.30
C ALA A 51 -12.35 -2.51 -11.00
N THR A 52 -12.69 -2.21 -9.74
CA THR A 52 -13.29 -0.93 -9.31
C THR A 52 -12.29 0.01 -8.63
N THR A 53 -10.98 -0.23 -8.74
CA THR A 53 -9.97 0.66 -8.15
C THR A 53 -10.11 2.09 -8.65
N GLY A 54 -10.46 3.01 -7.73
CA GLY A 54 -10.57 4.44 -8.02
C GLY A 54 -9.21 5.14 -8.16
N SER A 55 -9.24 6.42 -8.51
CA SER A 55 -8.05 7.24 -8.76
C SER A 55 -7.09 7.35 -7.57
N GLY A 56 -7.57 7.23 -6.34
CA GLY A 56 -6.75 7.29 -5.12
C GLY A 56 -5.71 6.17 -5.04
N LEU A 57 -6.11 4.91 -5.31
CA LEU A 57 -5.19 3.76 -5.30
C LEU A 57 -4.24 3.77 -6.51
N ALA A 58 -4.68 4.33 -7.65
CA ALA A 58 -3.81 4.54 -8.80
C ALA A 58 -2.71 5.56 -8.49
N GLY A 59 -3.07 6.74 -7.96
CA GLY A 59 -2.08 7.75 -7.58
C GLY A 59 -1.17 7.30 -6.43
N LEU A 60 -1.64 6.40 -5.57
CA LEU A 60 -0.82 5.77 -4.55
C LEU A 60 0.23 4.82 -5.14
N ARG A 61 -0.15 4.05 -6.17
CA ARG A 61 0.78 3.19 -6.91
C ARG A 61 1.91 3.99 -7.54
N ASP A 62 1.58 5.07 -8.25
CA ASP A 62 2.56 5.93 -8.90
C ASP A 62 3.59 6.48 -7.90
N ARG A 63 3.13 6.92 -6.71
CA ARG A 63 4.00 7.44 -5.65
C ARG A 63 4.92 6.38 -5.04
N VAL A 64 4.44 5.14 -4.93
CA VAL A 64 5.23 4.02 -4.42
C VAL A 64 6.27 3.58 -5.45
N GLU A 65 5.88 3.46 -6.72
CA GLU A 65 6.78 3.09 -7.81
C GLU A 65 7.83 4.16 -8.08
N ALA A 66 7.50 5.45 -7.93
CA ALA A 66 8.44 6.57 -8.07
C ALA A 66 9.63 6.53 -7.09
N VAL A 67 9.53 5.76 -6.00
CA VAL A 67 10.62 5.56 -5.03
C VAL A 67 11.21 4.14 -5.11
N GLY A 68 10.98 3.44 -6.22
CA GLY A 68 11.45 2.06 -6.43
C GLY A 68 10.69 1.01 -5.61
N GLY A 69 9.55 1.38 -5.03
CA GLY A 69 8.73 0.47 -4.25
C GLY A 69 7.74 -0.33 -5.10
N ARG A 70 7.00 -1.22 -4.45
CA ARG A 70 5.91 -2.00 -5.05
C ARG A 70 4.66 -1.92 -4.18
N LEU A 71 3.51 -1.70 -4.81
CA LEU A 71 2.20 -1.69 -4.17
C LEU A 71 1.37 -2.90 -4.64
N GLU A 72 0.91 -3.70 -3.69
CA GLU A 72 0.02 -4.84 -3.89
C GLU A 72 -1.30 -4.58 -3.15
N ILE A 73 -2.42 -4.84 -3.82
CA ILE A 73 -3.75 -4.64 -3.26
C ILE A 73 -4.54 -5.91 -3.50
N SER A 74 -5.08 -6.49 -2.44
CA SER A 74 -5.98 -7.63 -2.48
C SER A 74 -7.28 -7.27 -1.79
N SER A 75 -8.40 -7.54 -2.44
CA SER A 75 -9.72 -7.33 -1.84
C SER A 75 -10.72 -8.32 -2.38
N SER A 76 -11.70 -8.69 -1.56
CA SER A 76 -12.80 -9.55 -1.93
C SER A 76 -14.06 -9.09 -1.20
N LEU A 77 -15.19 -9.09 -1.93
CA LEU A 77 -16.48 -8.68 -1.38
C LEU A 77 -16.84 -9.52 -0.15
N GLY A 78 -17.19 -8.86 0.95
CA GLY A 78 -17.53 -9.46 2.24
C GLY A 78 -16.36 -10.00 3.05
N VAL A 79 -15.11 -9.90 2.56
CA VAL A 79 -13.90 -10.37 3.26
C VAL A 79 -13.06 -9.21 3.77
N GLY A 80 -12.95 -8.13 2.97
CA GLY A 80 -12.20 -6.94 3.33
C GLY A 80 -11.13 -6.57 2.30
N THR A 81 -10.17 -5.76 2.72
CA THR A 81 -9.10 -5.24 1.88
C THR A 81 -7.76 -5.36 2.59
N THR A 82 -6.72 -5.66 1.84
CA THR A 82 -5.32 -5.58 2.26
C THR A 82 -4.53 -4.79 1.24
N VAL A 83 -3.85 -3.73 1.71
CA VAL A 83 -2.93 -2.89 0.94
C VAL A 83 -1.53 -3.13 1.48
N VAL A 84 -0.59 -3.54 0.64
CA VAL A 84 0.80 -3.80 1.00
C VAL A 84 1.70 -2.94 0.13
N ALA A 85 2.52 -2.09 0.75
CA ALA A 85 3.61 -1.41 0.10
C ALA A 85 4.96 -1.98 0.58
N SER A 86 5.86 -2.19 -0.35
CA SER A 86 7.26 -2.57 -0.07
C SER A 86 8.19 -1.51 -0.66
N PHE A 87 9.20 -1.12 0.09
CA PHE A 87 10.17 -0.08 -0.27
C PHE A 87 11.59 -0.61 -0.04
N PRO A 88 12.52 -0.44 -0.97
CA PRO A 88 13.93 -0.74 -0.75
C PRO A 88 14.56 0.35 0.15
N THR A 89 15.51 -0.02 1.03
CA THR A 89 16.25 0.97 1.86
C THR A 89 17.46 1.58 1.17
N SER A 90 18.00 0.94 0.13
CA SER A 90 18.92 1.55 -0.81
C SER A 90 18.14 1.94 -2.07
N VAL A 91 18.17 3.22 -2.43
CA VAL A 91 17.82 3.61 -3.80
C VAL A 91 18.71 2.80 -4.74
N MET A 92 18.15 2.19 -5.78
CA MET A 92 18.99 1.68 -6.86
C MET A 92 19.80 2.88 -7.36
N GLU A 93 21.11 2.88 -7.12
CA GLU A 93 22.01 3.74 -7.90
C GLU A 93 21.75 3.36 -9.36
N ASP A 94 21.28 4.33 -10.15
CA ASP A 94 21.10 4.16 -11.57
C ASP A 94 22.35 3.49 -12.12
N ALA A 95 22.19 2.30 -12.69
CA ALA A 95 23.19 1.69 -13.55
C ALA A 95 23.29 2.57 -14.80
N THR A 96 23.95 3.72 -14.66
CA THR A 96 24.44 4.55 -15.75
C THR A 96 25.42 3.68 -16.53
N THR A 97 24.94 3.07 -17.61
CA THR A 97 25.75 2.61 -18.73
C THR A 97 25.77 3.80 -19.70
N ALA A 98 26.83 4.61 -19.65
CA ALA A 98 28.01 4.53 -20.53
C ALA A 98 27.73 5.03 -21.96
#